data_AF-A0A3N5V4N9-F1
#
_entry.id   AF-A0A3N5V4N9-F1
#
_cell.length_a   1.000
_cell.length_b   1.000
_cell.length_c   1.000
_cell.angle_alpha   90.00
_cell.angle_beta   90.00
_cell.angle_gamma   90.00
#
_symmetry.space_group_name_H-M   'P 1'
#
loop_
_entity.id
_entity.type
_entity.pdbx_description
1 polymer ?
#
loop_
_entity_poly.entity_id
_entity_poly.type
_entity_poly.pdbx_seq_one_letter_code
_entity_poly.pdbx_strand_id
1 'polypeptide(L)'
;MSSSTETAAELFEYAIALERAAETLYKQLEKMFANYPEVALFWKHYADEENGHALYLERIRASADVNRLSQPADGDMIQKVRHCLEKASPTRLADIKTLDDAHQLATELENSETNAIFEFMILNFSTDELAKSHSFLRTQLSTHIARLENDFPNPYKSRTARQNVFARQ
;
A
#
# COMPACT_ATOMS: atom_id res chain seq x y z
N MET A 1 27.86 17.40 8.50
CA MET A 1 27.23 16.17 9.02
C MET A 1 27.31 15.15 7.91
N SER A 2 28.01 14.03 8.12
CA SER A 2 28.03 12.95 7.13
C SER A 2 26.62 12.40 7.03
N SER A 3 25.95 12.66 5.91
CA SER A 3 24.75 11.93 5.51
C SER A 3 25.16 10.47 5.41
N SER A 4 24.82 9.65 6.40
CA SER A 4 24.91 8.19 6.23
C SER A 4 24.02 7.83 5.06
N THR A 5 24.61 7.34 3.97
CA THR A 5 23.85 6.88 2.82
C THR A 5 22.98 5.71 3.27
N GLU A 6 21.67 5.88 3.17
CA GLU A 6 20.72 4.84 3.51
C GLU A 6 20.91 3.62 2.59
N THR A 7 20.62 2.45 3.11
CA THR A 7 20.96 1.14 2.57
C THR A 7 19.75 0.43 1.98
N ALA A 8 19.99 -0.60 1.17
CA ALA A 8 18.93 -1.47 0.67
C ALA A 8 18.12 -2.10 1.82
N ALA A 9 18.76 -2.42 2.94
CA ALA A 9 18.08 -2.92 4.14
C ALA A 9 17.03 -1.93 4.69
N GLU A 10 17.39 -0.65 4.78
CA GLU A 10 16.50 0.42 5.23
C GLU A 10 15.39 0.68 4.22
N LEU A 11 15.68 0.57 2.92
CA LEU A 11 14.66 0.67 1.88
C LEU A 11 13.62 -0.46 1.95
N PHE A 12 14.05 -1.70 2.23
CA PHE A 12 13.11 -2.79 2.54
C PHE A 12 12.27 -2.48 3.78
N GLU A 13 12.86 -1.90 4.83
CA GLU A 13 12.13 -1.51 6.05
C GLU A 13 11.07 -0.46 5.76
N TYR A 14 11.37 0.55 4.93
CA TYR A 14 10.37 1.55 4.52
C TYR A 14 9.26 0.94 3.66
N ALA A 15 9.59 0.03 2.73
CA ALA A 15 8.59 -0.65 1.91
C ALA A 15 7.66 -1.51 2.79
N ILE A 16 8.21 -2.30 3.71
CA ILE A 16 7.41 -3.08 4.68
C ILE A 16 6.56 -2.14 5.54
N ALA A 17 7.11 -1.03 6.00
CA ALA A 17 6.35 -0.06 6.80
C ALA A 17 5.20 0.56 6.02
N LEU A 18 5.35 0.77 4.71
CA LEU A 18 4.29 1.30 3.84
C LEU A 18 3.13 0.32 3.76
N GLU A 19 3.39 -0.95 3.45
CA GLU A 19 2.37 -2.02 3.41
C GLU A 19 1.63 -2.13 4.76
N ARG A 20 2.37 -2.07 5.88
CA ARG A 20 1.78 -2.11 7.23
C ARG A 20 0.94 -0.87 7.56
N ALA A 21 1.34 0.30 7.05
CA ALA A 21 0.58 1.53 7.20
C ALA A 21 -0.71 1.47 6.38
N ALA A 22 -0.64 0.98 5.14
CA ALA A 22 -1.80 0.74 4.28
C ALA A 22 -2.77 -0.29 4.91
N GLU A 23 -2.25 -1.43 5.40
CA GLU A 23 -3.02 -2.42 6.16
C GLU A 23 -3.78 -1.76 7.32
N THR A 24 -3.08 -0.94 8.11
CA THR A 24 -3.67 -0.25 9.26
C THR A 24 -4.75 0.73 8.82
N LEU A 25 -4.50 1.52 7.77
CA LEU A 25 -5.47 2.44 7.18
C LEU A 25 -6.74 1.70 6.76
N TYR A 26 -6.61 0.60 6.02
CA TYR A 26 -7.75 -0.18 5.54
C TYR A 26 -8.55 -0.83 6.67
N LYS A 27 -7.89 -1.32 7.74
CA LYS A 27 -8.58 -1.78 8.96
C LYS A 27 -9.36 -0.67 9.66
N GLN A 28 -8.91 0.58 9.58
CA GLN A 28 -9.67 1.70 10.13
C GLN A 28 -10.87 2.05 9.23
N LEU A 29 -10.70 2.03 7.91
CA LEU A 29 -11.83 2.20 6.98
C LEU A 29 -12.90 1.13 7.18
N GLU A 30 -12.51 -0.14 7.37
CA GLU A 30 -13.42 -1.23 7.73
C GLU A 30 -14.29 -0.85 8.95
N LYS A 31 -13.66 -0.36 10.03
CA LYS A 31 -14.36 0.04 11.26
C LYS A 31 -15.26 1.26 11.06
N MET A 32 -14.78 2.28 10.33
CA MET A 32 -15.52 3.51 10.05
C MET A 32 -16.81 3.23 9.28
N PHE A 33 -16.79 2.24 8.38
CA PHE A 33 -17.94 1.86 7.56
C PHE A 33 -18.62 0.57 8.00
N ALA A 34 -18.44 0.12 9.26
CA ALA A 34 -19.02 -1.12 9.78
C ALA A 34 -20.56 -1.20 9.75
N ASN A 35 -21.27 -0.08 9.55
CA ASN A 35 -22.72 -0.05 9.28
C ASN A 35 -23.10 -0.59 7.89
N TYR A 36 -22.14 -0.70 6.99
CA TYR A 36 -22.32 -1.06 5.58
C TYR A 36 -21.49 -2.32 5.31
N PRO A 37 -22.03 -3.52 5.54
CA PRO A 37 -21.25 -4.76 5.57
C PRO A 37 -20.42 -5.02 4.31
N GLU A 38 -20.97 -4.70 3.13
CA GLU A 38 -20.26 -4.86 1.85
C GLU A 38 -19.06 -3.92 1.72
N VAL A 39 -19.16 -2.69 2.26
CA VAL A 39 -18.08 -1.71 2.26
C VAL A 39 -17.02 -2.09 3.29
N ALA A 40 -17.43 -2.51 4.48
CA ALA A 40 -16.51 -2.99 5.51
C ALA A 40 -15.72 -4.21 5.01
N LEU A 41 -16.41 -5.18 4.37
CA LEU A 41 -15.77 -6.34 3.77
C LEU A 41 -14.80 -5.96 2.65
N PHE A 42 -15.16 -4.97 1.82
CA PHE A 42 -14.27 -4.45 0.78
C PHE A 42 -12.95 -3.93 1.37
N TRP A 43 -13.00 -3.08 2.40
CA TRP A 43 -11.79 -2.57 3.05
C TRP A 43 -11.01 -3.65 3.80
N LYS A 44 -11.70 -4.62 4.41
CA LYS A 44 -11.05 -5.78 5.02
C LYS A 44 -10.21 -6.57 4.02
N HIS A 45 -10.70 -6.74 2.79
CA HIS A 45 -9.95 -7.45 1.76
C HIS A 45 -8.64 -6.75 1.38
N TYR A 46 -8.65 -5.41 1.26
CA TYR A 46 -7.40 -4.65 1.08
C TYR A 46 -6.45 -4.85 2.26
N ALA A 47 -6.95 -4.73 3.49
CA ALA A 47 -6.11 -4.94 4.68
C ALA A 47 -5.46 -6.34 4.72
N ASP A 48 -6.21 -7.38 4.34
CA ASP A 48 -5.69 -8.74 4.27
C ASP A 48 -4.59 -8.88 3.19
N GLU A 49 -4.73 -8.18 2.07
CA GLU A 49 -3.76 -8.15 0.96
C GLU A 49 -2.47 -7.41 1.36
N GLU A 50 -2.55 -6.22 1.94
CA GLU A 50 -1.36 -5.47 2.37
C GLU A 50 -0.57 -6.22 3.46
N ASN A 51 -1.27 -6.93 4.35
CA ASN A 51 -0.61 -7.84 5.28
C ASN A 51 0.17 -8.93 4.54
N GLY A 52 -0.41 -9.50 3.48
CA GLY A 52 0.25 -10.47 2.61
C GLY A 52 1.50 -9.89 1.94
N HIS A 53 1.45 -8.64 1.50
CA HIS A 53 2.58 -7.92 0.88
C HIS A 53 3.72 -7.69 1.87
N ALA A 54 3.40 -7.16 3.05
CA ALA A 54 4.39 -6.96 4.10
C ALA A 54 5.10 -8.27 4.48
N LEU A 55 4.35 -9.35 4.68
CA LEU A 55 4.91 -10.67 4.98
C LEU A 55 5.78 -11.21 3.84
N TYR A 56 5.44 -10.90 2.60
CA TYR A 56 6.22 -11.28 1.44
C TYR A 56 7.56 -10.54 1.40
N LEU A 57 7.54 -9.21 1.54
CA LEU A 57 8.74 -8.37 1.60
C LEU A 57 9.65 -8.76 2.77
N GLU A 58 9.08 -9.06 3.94
CA GLU A 58 9.81 -9.57 5.10
C GLU A 58 10.56 -10.88 4.78
N ARG A 59 9.91 -11.82 4.07
CA ARG A 59 10.54 -13.09 3.65
C ARG A 59 11.68 -12.85 2.69
N ILE A 60 11.51 -11.94 1.71
CA ILE A 60 12.57 -11.63 0.77
C ILE A 60 13.76 -11.01 1.49
N ARG A 61 13.52 -9.99 2.32
CA ARG A 61 14.56 -9.36 3.13
C ARG A 61 15.32 -10.37 3.97
N ALA A 62 14.62 -11.31 4.61
CA ALA A 62 15.23 -12.36 5.42
C ALA A 62 16.08 -13.35 4.61
N SER A 63 15.78 -13.54 3.32
CA SER A 63 16.53 -14.42 2.42
C SER A 63 17.63 -13.71 1.62
N ALA A 64 17.68 -12.38 1.66
CA ALA A 64 18.61 -11.58 0.88
C ALA A 64 20.04 -11.64 1.44
N ASP A 65 21.03 -11.56 0.55
CA ASP A 65 22.44 -11.53 0.92
C ASP A 65 22.79 -10.28 1.73
N VAL A 66 23.58 -10.45 2.80
CA VAL A 66 23.96 -9.35 3.71
C VAL A 66 24.81 -8.28 3.02
N ASN A 67 25.65 -8.66 2.05
CA ASN A 67 26.43 -7.69 1.29
C ASN A 67 25.53 -6.86 0.37
N ARG A 68 24.45 -7.45 -0.16
CA ARG A 68 23.43 -6.74 -0.93
C ARG A 68 22.65 -5.77 -0.04
N LEU A 69 22.20 -6.23 1.13
CA LEU A 69 21.43 -5.41 2.07
C LEU A 69 22.22 -4.21 2.61
N SER A 70 23.54 -4.33 2.70
CA SER A 70 24.42 -3.22 3.11
C SER A 70 24.82 -2.27 1.96
N GLN A 71 24.43 -2.54 0.71
CA GLN A 71 24.66 -1.60 -0.39
C GLN A 71 23.84 -0.32 -0.19
N PRO A 72 24.35 0.83 -0.67
CA PRO A 72 23.56 2.05 -0.80
C PRO A 72 22.25 1.81 -1.54
N ALA A 73 21.15 2.28 -0.97
CA ALA A 73 19.87 2.32 -1.67
C ALA A 73 19.83 3.48 -2.67
N ASP A 74 18.91 3.36 -3.63
CA ASP A 74 18.53 4.46 -4.51
C ASP A 74 17.84 5.56 -3.67
N GLY A 75 18.43 6.76 -3.68
CA GLY A 75 17.93 7.89 -2.90
C GLY A 75 16.58 8.42 -3.38
N ASP A 76 16.31 8.37 -4.69
CA ASP A 76 15.01 8.76 -5.25
C ASP A 76 13.93 7.77 -4.79
N MET A 77 14.28 6.49 -4.72
CA MET A 77 13.37 5.45 -4.23
C MET A 77 12.99 5.67 -2.77
N ILE A 78 13.98 5.99 -1.92
CA ILE A 78 13.73 6.30 -0.51
C ILE A 78 12.78 7.49 -0.37
N GLN A 79 12.98 8.54 -1.15
CA GLN A 79 12.10 9.70 -1.13
C GLN A 79 10.67 9.35 -1.56
N LYS A 80 10.51 8.52 -2.60
CA LYS A 80 9.20 8.04 -3.06
C LYS A 80 8.48 7.22 -1.99
N VAL A 81 9.15 6.25 -1.37
CA VAL A 81 8.52 5.41 -0.33
C VAL A 81 8.16 6.24 0.91
N ARG A 82 9.03 7.18 1.32
CA ARG A 82 8.71 8.11 2.41
C ARG A 82 7.50 8.98 2.11
N HIS A 83 7.40 9.50 0.90
CA HIS A 83 6.24 10.27 0.48
C HIS A 83 4.95 9.42 0.49
N CYS A 84 5.04 8.14 0.13
CA CYS A 84 3.91 7.22 0.24
C CYS A 84 3.53 6.94 1.70
N LEU A 85 4.51 6.79 2.60
CA LEU A 85 4.27 6.66 4.04
C LEU A 85 3.52 7.86 4.63
N GLU A 86 3.85 9.07 4.20
CA GLU A 86 3.09 10.28 4.59
C GLU A 86 1.64 10.20 4.11
N LYS A 87 1.39 9.69 2.91
CA LYS A 87 0.04 9.49 2.37
C LYS A 87 -0.74 8.38 3.08
N ALA A 88 -0.07 7.37 3.62
CA ALA A 88 -0.67 6.32 4.45
C ALA A 88 -0.82 6.75 5.92
N SER A 89 -0.44 7.99 6.28
CA SER A 89 -0.48 8.47 7.66
C SER A 89 -1.89 8.37 8.26
N PRO A 90 -2.02 7.82 9.50
CA PRO A 90 -3.30 7.79 10.22
C PRO A 90 -3.94 9.16 10.41
N THR A 91 -3.17 10.25 10.37
CA THR A 91 -3.71 11.61 10.50
C THR A 91 -4.71 11.95 9.40
N ARG A 92 -4.59 11.34 8.21
CA ARG A 92 -5.51 11.56 7.09
C ARG A 92 -6.90 10.96 7.33
N LEU A 93 -7.01 9.99 8.24
CA LEU A 93 -8.30 9.39 8.61
C LEU A 93 -9.23 10.41 9.29
N ALA A 94 -8.67 11.44 9.94
CA ALA A 94 -9.45 12.47 10.62
C ALA A 94 -10.30 13.31 9.65
N ASP A 95 -9.91 13.38 8.38
CA ASP A 95 -10.61 14.17 7.36
C ASP A 95 -11.74 13.39 6.66
N ILE A 96 -11.83 12.06 6.89
CA ILE A 96 -12.80 11.20 6.24
C ILE A 96 -14.17 11.36 6.88
N LYS A 97 -15.12 11.93 6.12
CA LYS A 97 -16.51 12.12 6.56
C LYS A 97 -17.46 11.18 5.81
N THR A 98 -17.11 10.86 4.58
CA THR A 98 -17.93 10.05 3.67
C THR A 98 -17.12 8.91 3.07
N LEU A 99 -17.83 7.93 2.49
CA LEU A 99 -17.21 6.87 1.72
C LEU A 99 -16.48 7.40 0.48
N ASP A 100 -16.84 8.59 -0.02
CA ASP A 100 -16.14 9.19 -1.15
C ASP A 100 -14.76 9.72 -0.73
N ASP A 101 -14.65 10.27 0.48
CA ASP A 101 -13.36 10.71 1.03
C ASP A 101 -12.41 9.51 1.21
N ALA A 102 -12.96 8.39 1.72
CA ALA A 102 -12.20 7.14 1.86
C ALA A 102 -11.79 6.56 0.50
N HIS A 103 -12.69 6.58 -0.49
CA HIS A 103 -12.40 6.09 -1.84
C HIS A 103 -11.32 6.94 -2.54
N GLN A 104 -11.39 8.27 -2.40
CA GLN A 104 -10.36 9.18 -2.93
C GLN A 104 -9.00 8.96 -2.25
N LEU A 105 -8.98 8.86 -0.91
CA LEU A 105 -7.76 8.55 -0.17
C LEU A 105 -7.11 7.24 -0.62
N ALA A 106 -7.91 6.17 -0.70
CA ALA A 106 -7.43 4.86 -1.17
C ALA A 106 -6.88 4.96 -2.59
N THR A 107 -7.61 5.62 -3.50
CA THR A 107 -7.16 5.80 -4.89
C THR A 107 -5.81 6.54 -4.97
N GLU A 108 -5.63 7.60 -4.18
CA GLU A 108 -4.36 8.33 -4.13
C GLU A 108 -3.21 7.48 -3.57
N LEU A 109 -3.49 6.72 -2.52
CA LEU A 109 -2.51 5.83 -1.89
C LEU A 109 -2.09 4.73 -2.87
N GLU A 110 -3.04 3.98 -3.42
CA GLU A 110 -2.79 2.87 -4.33
C GLU A 110 -1.97 3.28 -5.56
N ASN A 111 -2.29 4.43 -6.16
CA ASN A 111 -1.51 4.96 -7.28
C ASN A 111 -0.07 5.29 -6.89
N SER A 112 0.15 5.78 -5.68
CA SER A 112 1.49 6.18 -5.21
C SER A 112 2.32 4.96 -4.83
N GLU A 113 1.72 4.05 -4.07
CA GLU A 113 2.32 2.80 -3.59
C GLU A 113 2.68 1.88 -4.75
N THR A 114 1.75 1.64 -5.68
CA THR A 114 1.96 0.82 -6.89
C THR A 114 3.25 1.24 -7.61
N ASN A 115 3.46 2.54 -7.79
CA ASN A 115 4.66 3.05 -8.45
C ASN A 115 5.93 2.84 -7.61
N ALA A 116 5.88 3.17 -6.31
CA ALA A 116 7.04 3.06 -5.44
C ALA A 116 7.49 1.61 -5.22
N ILE A 117 6.55 0.71 -4.91
CA ILE A 117 6.85 -0.71 -4.67
C ILE A 117 7.30 -1.40 -5.96
N PHE A 118 6.69 -1.12 -7.12
CA PHE A 118 7.13 -1.73 -8.38
C PHE A 118 8.57 -1.35 -8.75
N GLU A 119 8.87 -0.06 -8.69
CA GLU A 119 10.22 0.42 -8.99
C GLU A 119 11.24 -0.12 -7.96
N PHE A 120 10.87 -0.17 -6.68
CA PHE A 120 11.68 -0.81 -5.63
C PHE A 120 12.03 -2.25 -5.99
N MET A 121 11.05 -3.04 -6.41
CA MET A 121 11.23 -4.45 -6.75
C MET A 121 12.17 -4.62 -7.95
N ILE A 122 11.99 -3.84 -9.03
CA ILE A 122 12.87 -3.89 -10.21
C ILE A 122 14.33 -3.63 -9.83
N LEU A 123 14.58 -2.66 -8.95
CA LEU A 123 15.93 -2.25 -8.57
C LEU A 123 16.58 -3.22 -7.58
N ASN A 124 15.78 -3.81 -6.68
CA ASN A 124 16.31 -4.54 -5.52
C ASN A 124 16.18 -6.06 -5.62
N PHE A 125 15.64 -6.60 -6.72
CA PHE A 125 15.44 -8.04 -6.91
C PHE A 125 16.22 -8.53 -8.13
N SER A 126 16.84 -9.71 -8.01
CA SER A 126 17.52 -10.37 -9.14
C SER A 126 16.51 -10.85 -10.17
N THR A 127 16.96 -11.17 -11.39
CA THR A 127 16.10 -11.69 -12.45
C THR A 127 15.35 -12.96 -12.03
N ASP A 128 15.99 -13.86 -11.28
CA ASP A 128 15.36 -15.10 -10.80
C ASP A 128 14.34 -14.85 -9.68
N GLU A 129 14.62 -13.88 -8.80
CA GLU A 129 13.67 -13.42 -7.78
C GLU A 129 12.48 -12.74 -8.45
N LEU A 130 12.72 -11.81 -9.39
CA LEU A 130 11.69 -11.14 -10.16
C LEU A 130 10.85 -12.12 -10.99
N ALA A 131 11.45 -13.16 -11.58
CA ALA A 131 10.72 -14.18 -12.33
C ALA A 131 9.74 -14.95 -11.44
N LYS A 132 10.15 -15.29 -10.20
CA LYS A 132 9.27 -15.92 -9.19
C LYS A 132 8.22 -14.94 -8.65
N SER A 133 8.56 -13.66 -8.60
CA SER A 133 7.72 -12.56 -8.11
C SER A 133 6.78 -12.00 -9.18
N HIS A 134 7.01 -12.30 -10.46
CA HIS A 134 6.40 -11.58 -11.59
C HIS A 134 4.88 -11.78 -11.67
N SER A 135 4.39 -12.98 -11.36
CA SER A 135 2.96 -13.28 -11.31
C SER A 135 2.28 -12.58 -10.16
N PHE A 136 2.92 -12.57 -8.99
CA PHE A 136 2.48 -11.83 -7.81
C PHE A 136 2.43 -10.33 -8.13
N LEU A 137 3.54 -9.74 -8.56
CA LEU A 137 3.68 -8.31 -8.84
C LEU A 137 2.70 -7.79 -9.91
N ARG A 138 2.62 -8.49 -11.04
CA ARG A 138 1.73 -8.06 -12.13
C ARG A 138 0.25 -8.15 -11.73
N THR A 139 -0.10 -9.13 -10.90
CA THR A 139 -1.46 -9.25 -10.37
C THR A 139 -1.74 -8.13 -9.38
N GLN A 140 -0.85 -7.85 -8.42
CA GLN A 140 -1.11 -6.83 -7.40
C GLN A 140 -1.26 -5.41 -7.98
N LEU A 141 -0.30 -4.99 -8.81
CA LEU A 141 -0.24 -3.62 -9.35
C LEU A 141 -1.41 -3.25 -10.27
N SER A 142 -2.02 -4.24 -10.92
CA SER A 142 -3.20 -4.04 -11.76
C SER A 142 -4.51 -4.27 -11.01
N THR A 143 -4.50 -5.02 -9.89
CA THR A 143 -5.72 -5.43 -9.21
C THR A 143 -6.22 -4.38 -8.23
N HIS A 144 -5.36 -3.67 -7.50
CA HIS A 144 -5.83 -2.72 -6.49
C HIS A 144 -6.57 -1.52 -7.11
N ILE A 145 -5.98 -0.86 -8.11
CA ILE A 145 -6.64 0.26 -8.79
C ILE A 145 -7.87 -0.24 -9.55
N ALA A 146 -7.76 -1.35 -10.28
CA ALA A 146 -8.88 -1.90 -11.02
C ALA A 146 -10.05 -2.30 -10.10
N ARG A 147 -9.77 -2.76 -8.88
CA ARG A 147 -10.81 -3.13 -7.90
C ARG A 147 -11.50 -1.90 -7.30
N LEU A 148 -10.76 -0.83 -7.03
CA LEU A 148 -11.35 0.47 -6.65
C LEU A 148 -12.26 1.03 -7.73
N GLU A 149 -11.96 0.77 -9.01
CA GLU A 149 -12.74 1.26 -10.15
C GLU A 149 -13.92 0.36 -10.53
N ASN A 150 -13.71 -0.97 -10.58
CA ASN A 150 -14.63 -1.91 -11.21
C ASN A 150 -15.43 -2.74 -10.21
N ASP A 151 -14.83 -3.05 -9.07
CA ASP A 151 -15.33 -4.06 -8.11
C ASP A 151 -15.84 -3.42 -6.82
N PHE A 152 -15.83 -2.09 -6.72
CA PHE A 152 -16.47 -1.39 -5.62
C PHE A 152 -17.94 -1.82 -5.51
N PRO A 153 -18.51 -2.02 -4.31
CA PRO A 153 -19.82 -2.66 -4.19
C PRO A 153 -20.89 -1.89 -4.98
N ASN A 154 -21.73 -2.62 -5.71
CA ASN A 154 -22.64 -2.07 -6.72
C ASN A 154 -23.47 -0.85 -6.24
N PRO A 155 -24.03 -0.83 -5.01
CA PRO A 155 -24.78 0.33 -4.52
C PRO A 155 -23.94 1.61 -4.41
N TYR A 156 -22.62 1.51 -4.32
CA TYR A 156 -21.68 2.60 -4.04
C TYR A 156 -20.72 2.88 -5.20
N LYS A 157 -20.96 2.34 -6.39
CA LYS A 157 -20.10 2.56 -7.57
C LYS A 157 -20.04 4.03 -8.01
N SER A 158 -21.14 4.76 -7.87
CA SER A 158 -21.16 6.18 -8.20
C SER A 158 -20.61 7.04 -7.07
N ARG A 159 -19.91 8.12 -7.43
CA ARG A 159 -19.47 9.15 -6.49
C ARG A 159 -20.62 9.68 -5.64
N THR A 160 -21.75 10.00 -6.27
CA THR A 160 -22.95 10.50 -5.57
C THR A 160 -23.47 9.51 -4.53
N ALA A 161 -23.45 8.21 -4.81
CA ALA A 161 -23.82 7.21 -3.81
C ALA A 161 -22.86 7.20 -2.61
N ARG A 162 -21.55 7.28 -2.85
CA ARG A 162 -20.54 7.31 -1.78
C ARG A 162 -20.63 8.56 -0.89
N GLN A 163 -20.98 9.71 -1.46
CA GLN A 163 -21.16 10.95 -0.72
C GLN A 163 -22.33 10.90 0.29
N ASN A 164 -23.26 9.95 0.14
CA ASN A 164 -24.40 9.77 1.05
C ASN A 164 -24.14 8.70 2.13
N VAL A 165 -22.94 8.10 2.16
CA VAL A 165 -22.53 7.10 3.14
C VAL A 165 -21.55 7.76 4.10
N PHE A 166 -21.95 7.93 5.36
CA PHE A 166 -21.15 8.63 6.35
C PHE A 166 -20.32 7.67 7.20
N ALA A 167 -19.08 8.08 7.47
CA ALA A 167 -18.21 7.37 8.40
C ALA A 167 -18.77 7.49 9.83
N ARG A 168 -18.61 6.42 10.61
CA ARG A 168 -18.76 6.49 12.07
C ARG A 168 -17.58 7.28 12.64
N GLN A 169 -17.86 8.23 13.53
CA GLN A 169 -16.84 8.91 14.35
C GLN A 169 -16.53 8.10 15.60
#